data_AF-A0A5J5TIT4-F1
#
_entry.id   AF-A0A5J5TIT4-F1
#
_cell.length_a   1.000
_cell.length_b   1.000
_cell.length_c   1.000
_cell.angle_alpha   90.00
_cell.angle_beta   90.00
_cell.angle_gamma   90.00
#
_symmetry.space_group_name_H-M   'P 1'
#
loop_
_entity.id
_entity.type
_entity.pdbx_description
1 polymer ?
#
loop_
_entity_poly.entity_id
_entity_poly.type
_entity_poly.pdbx_seq_one_letter_code
_entity_poly.pdbx_strand_id
1 'polypeptide(L)'
;MATHQLSIVLAMFFLQLFLGSQSHSSVFTMVNKCRYTVWPGVLSGAGTQISPTGCILRQGESTSVSVPTSWSGRLWGRTLCTEDSSGKFSCLTGDCGSSTLENVQVVVLALLPLLQSLH
;
A
#
# COMPACT_ATOMS: atom_id res chain seq x y z
N MET A 1 33.30 36.01 15.32
CA MET A 1 32.19 35.26 15.94
C MET A 1 30.90 35.36 15.12
N ALA A 2 30.43 36.56 14.74
CA ALA A 2 29.21 36.74 13.94
C ALA A 2 29.28 36.18 12.49
N THR A 3 30.44 36.23 11.83
CA THR A 3 30.64 35.67 10.49
C THR A 3 30.56 34.14 10.48
N HIS A 4 31.13 33.48 11.48
CA HIS A 4 31.00 32.03 11.65
C HIS A 4 29.56 31.60 11.92
N GLN A 5 28.83 32.38 12.73
CA GLN A 5 27.40 32.15 12.98
C GLN A 5 26.59 32.25 11.68
N LEU A 6 26.83 33.28 10.86
CA LEU A 6 26.14 33.46 9.57
C LEU A 6 26.44 32.31 8.58
N SER A 7 27.70 31.86 8.51
CA SER A 7 28.09 30.73 7.66
C SER A 7 27.45 29.41 8.08
N ILE A 8 27.31 29.16 9.39
CA ILE A 8 26.66 27.96 9.91
C ILE A 8 25.16 27.97 9.58
N VAL A 9 24.49 29.11 9.75
CA VAL A 9 23.06 29.25 9.42
C VAL A 9 22.82 29.03 7.92
N LEU A 10 23.68 29.58 7.07
CA LEU A 10 23.57 29.41 5.62
C LEU A 10 23.81 27.94 5.21
N ALA A 11 24.81 27.28 5.80
CA ALA A 11 25.09 25.86 5.57
C ALA A 11 23.93 24.95 6.00
N MET A 12 23.30 25.24 7.14
CA MET A 12 22.11 24.52 7.62
C MET A 12 20.91 24.69 6.67
N PHE A 13 20.70 25.91 6.14
CA PHE A 13 19.63 26.18 5.17
C PHE A 13 19.85 25.44 3.85
N PHE A 14 21.08 25.45 3.33
CA PHE A 14 21.42 24.67 2.13
C PHE A 14 21.28 23.16 2.36
N LEU A 15 21.70 22.66 3.52
CA LEU A 15 21.55 21.25 3.89
C LEU A 15 20.07 20.82 3.90
N GLN A 16 19.17 21.66 4.41
CA GLN A 16 17.72 21.39 4.38
C GLN A 16 17.14 21.35 2.96
N LEU A 17 17.66 22.15 2.03
CA LEU A 17 17.27 22.10 0.61
C LEU A 17 17.72 20.80 -0.09
N PHE A 18 18.86 20.23 0.31
CA PHE A 18 19.35 18.96 -0.25
C PHE A 18 18.69 17.72 0.35
N LEU A 19 18.17 17.77 1.58
CA LEU A 19 17.52 16.64 2.25
C LEU A 19 16.01 16.54 1.99
N GLY A 20 15.38 17.54 1.37
CA GLY A 20 13.93 17.67 1.32
C GLY A 20 13.28 17.12 0.05
N SER A 21 13.09 15.80 -0.05
CA SER A 21 11.97 15.26 -0.84
C SER A 21 10.99 14.60 0.11
N GLN A 22 9.92 15.33 0.48
CA GLN A 22 8.79 14.73 1.17
C GLN A 22 8.05 13.84 0.17
N SER A 23 8.36 12.54 0.21
CA SER A 23 7.56 11.54 -0.50
C SER A 23 6.22 11.43 0.22
N HIS A 24 5.20 12.13 -0.29
CA HIS A 24 3.84 11.89 0.17
C HIS A 24 3.46 10.44 -0.21
N SER A 25 3.01 9.69 0.78
CA SER A 25 2.46 8.34 0.64
C SER A 25 1.04 8.32 1.21
N SER A 26 0.17 7.54 0.59
CA SER A 26 -1.16 7.21 1.10
C SER A 26 -1.17 5.79 1.62
N VAL A 27 -1.92 5.51 2.67
CA VAL A 27 -2.06 4.16 3.22
C VAL A 27 -3.47 3.67 2.95
N PHE A 28 -3.58 2.54 2.25
CA PHE A 28 -4.84 1.83 2.10
C PHE A 28 -4.94 0.74 3.15
N THR A 29 -6.01 0.75 3.94
CA THR A 29 -6.30 -0.31 4.91
C THR A 29 -7.48 -1.14 4.44
N MET A 30 -7.25 -2.44 4.33
CA MET A 30 -8.18 -3.46 3.88
C MET A 30 -8.65 -4.23 5.09
N VAL A 31 -9.96 -4.28 5.35
CA VAL A 31 -10.54 -4.92 6.53
C VAL A 31 -11.60 -5.93 6.08
N ASN A 32 -11.45 -7.19 6.50
CA ASN A 32 -12.46 -8.21 6.25
C ASN A 32 -13.54 -8.20 7.34
N LYS A 33 -14.70 -7.62 7.04
CA LYS A 33 -15.88 -7.69 7.92
C LYS A 33 -16.83 -8.85 7.60
N CYS A 34 -16.51 -9.66 6.59
CA CYS A 34 -17.30 -10.83 6.21
C CYS A 34 -17.08 -11.98 7.20
N ARG A 35 -18.04 -12.91 7.26
CA ARG A 35 -17.96 -14.14 8.08
C ARG A 35 -17.11 -15.26 7.47
N TYR A 36 -16.42 -14.97 6.37
CA TYR A 36 -15.63 -15.92 5.61
C TYR A 36 -14.29 -15.28 5.21
N THR A 37 -13.30 -16.11 4.92
CA THR A 37 -11.98 -15.68 4.45
C THR A 37 -12.08 -15.01 3.08
N VAL A 38 -11.37 -13.90 2.92
CA VAL A 38 -11.22 -13.19 1.65
C VAL A 38 -9.74 -13.02 1.32
N TRP A 39 -9.42 -12.89 0.04
CA TRP A 39 -8.05 -12.72 -0.43
C TRP A 39 -7.87 -11.37 -1.14
N PRO A 40 -7.35 -10.35 -0.43
CA PRO A 40 -6.10 -9.65 -0.73
C PRO A 40 -5.57 -9.50 -2.14
N GLY A 41 -4.87 -8.39 -2.42
CA GLY A 41 -5.62 -7.32 -3.03
C GLY A 41 -5.21 -6.23 -4.05
N VAL A 42 -4.23 -6.35 -4.95
CA VAL A 42 -3.64 -5.23 -5.70
C VAL A 42 -3.17 -5.49 -7.15
N LEU A 43 -3.50 -4.55 -8.05
CA LEU A 43 -2.88 -4.37 -9.37
C LEU A 43 -2.53 -2.90 -9.50
N SER A 44 -1.25 -2.67 -9.66
CA SER A 44 -0.74 -1.36 -10.01
C SER A 44 -0.83 -1.10 -11.52
N GLY A 45 -0.96 0.17 -11.87
CA GLY A 45 -0.66 0.65 -13.22
C GLY A 45 0.82 0.53 -13.56
N ALA A 46 1.17 0.91 -14.79
CA ALA A 46 2.54 0.83 -15.27
C ALA A 46 3.51 1.66 -14.39
N GLY A 47 4.63 1.04 -13.99
CA GLY A 47 5.76 1.74 -13.37
C GLY A 47 5.74 1.88 -11.85
N THR A 48 4.78 1.30 -11.11
CA THR A 48 4.79 1.39 -9.63
C THR A 48 4.22 0.13 -8.95
N GLN A 49 5.07 -0.85 -8.65
CA GLN A 49 4.63 -2.01 -7.86
C GLN A 49 4.54 -1.63 -6.37
N ILE A 50 3.52 -2.13 -5.68
CA ILE A 50 3.34 -1.92 -4.23
C ILE A 50 3.27 -3.27 -3.53
N SER A 51 3.67 -3.33 -2.26
CA SER A 51 3.75 -4.55 -1.46
C SER A 51 3.24 -4.27 -0.04
N PRO A 52 2.58 -5.22 0.63
CA PRO A 52 2.25 -6.59 0.19
C PRO A 52 1.02 -6.69 -0.73
N THR A 53 1.09 -7.53 -1.76
CA THR A 53 0.03 -7.77 -2.77
C THR A 53 -0.78 -9.05 -2.53
N GLY A 54 -0.27 -9.99 -1.74
CA GLY A 54 -0.88 -11.30 -1.47
C GLY A 54 -1.14 -11.52 0.02
N CYS A 55 -2.29 -11.08 0.52
CA CYS A 55 -2.69 -11.32 1.91
C CYS A 55 -3.96 -12.15 2.00
N ILE A 56 -4.02 -13.03 2.99
CA ILE A 56 -5.24 -13.74 3.37
C ILE A 56 -5.83 -12.96 4.53
N LEU A 57 -7.11 -12.57 4.45
CA LEU A 57 -7.81 -11.95 5.57
C LEU A 57 -8.92 -12.88 6.04
N ARG A 58 -8.74 -13.46 7.22
CA ARG A 58 -9.82 -14.15 7.96
C ARG A 58 -10.83 -13.12 8.47
N GLN A 59 -11.95 -13.60 9.01
CA GLN A 59 -12.97 -12.73 9.57
C GLN A 59 -12.34 -11.78 10.61
N GLY A 60 -12.57 -10.48 10.45
CA GLY A 60 -12.11 -9.43 11.35
C GLY A 60 -10.67 -8.99 11.14
N GLU A 61 -9.89 -9.69 10.31
CA GLU A 61 -8.51 -9.31 10.04
C GLU A 61 -8.41 -8.11 9.10
N SER A 62 -7.28 -7.41 9.19
CA SER A 62 -6.95 -6.29 8.32
C SER A 62 -5.50 -6.30 7.90
N THR A 63 -5.22 -5.72 6.76
CA THR A 63 -3.87 -5.44 6.28
C THR A 63 -3.80 -4.04 5.67
N SER A 64 -2.62 -3.43 5.67
CA SER A 64 -2.42 -2.10 5.13
C SER A 64 -1.29 -2.09 4.10
N VAL A 65 -1.46 -1.29 3.04
CA VAL A 65 -0.47 -1.12 1.98
C VAL A 65 -0.19 0.37 1.82
N SER A 66 1.10 0.72 1.85
CA SER A 66 1.58 2.07 1.59
C SER A 66 1.76 2.25 0.09
N VAL A 67 1.19 3.32 -0.46
CA VAL A 67 1.26 3.63 -1.90
C VAL A 67 1.80 5.04 -2.09
N PRO A 68 2.69 5.28 -3.06
CA PRO A 68 3.11 6.64 -3.37
C PRO A 68 1.91 7.44 -3.89
N THR A 69 1.94 8.76 -3.73
CA THR A 69 0.84 9.65 -4.18
C THR A 69 0.56 9.54 -5.68
N SER A 70 1.58 9.19 -6.46
CA SER A 70 1.46 8.96 -7.91
C SER A 70 0.87 7.59 -8.29
N TRP A 71 0.58 6.74 -7.30
CA TRP A 71 0.10 5.40 -7.57
C TRP A 71 -1.28 5.45 -8.22
N SER A 72 -1.44 4.63 -9.26
CA SER A 72 -2.73 4.32 -9.86
C SER A 72 -2.88 2.81 -9.94
N GLY A 73 -4.10 2.31 -9.82
CA GLY A 73 -4.34 0.88 -9.84
C GLY A 73 -5.77 0.51 -9.48
N ARG A 74 -5.97 -0.78 -9.22
CA ARG A 74 -7.28 -1.35 -8.87
C ARG A 74 -7.16 -2.24 -7.65
N LEU A 75 -8.21 -2.24 -6.82
CA LEU A 75 -8.34 -3.05 -5.62
C LEU A 75 -9.79 -3.66 -5.62
N TRP A 76 -10.02 -5.00 -5.52
CA TRP A 76 -11.34 -5.74 -5.53
C TRP A 76 -11.44 -7.00 -4.62
N GLY A 77 -12.49 -7.39 -3.89
CA GLY A 77 -12.40 -8.64 -3.06
C GLY A 77 -12.35 -9.97 -3.83
N ARG A 78 -11.60 -10.99 -3.34
CA ARG A 78 -11.69 -12.39 -3.81
C ARG A 78 -12.23 -13.36 -2.78
N THR A 79 -12.88 -14.42 -3.24
CA THR A 79 -13.42 -15.46 -2.36
C THR A 79 -13.24 -16.87 -2.93
N LEU A 80 -13.32 -17.85 -2.03
CA LEU A 80 -13.27 -19.28 -2.35
C LEU A 80 -12.03 -19.63 -3.18
N CYS A 81 -10.87 -19.25 -2.63
CA CYS A 81 -9.60 -19.51 -3.28
C CYS A 81 -8.95 -20.79 -2.78
N THR A 82 -8.26 -21.50 -3.67
CA THR A 82 -7.56 -22.74 -3.39
C THR A 82 -6.26 -22.80 -4.17
N GLU A 83 -5.32 -23.58 -3.65
CA GLU A 83 -4.14 -24.04 -4.37
C GLU A 83 -4.36 -25.50 -4.76
N ASP A 84 -4.10 -25.86 -6.02
CA ASP A 84 -4.19 -27.25 -6.46
C ASP A 84 -2.88 -28.02 -6.19
N SER A 85 -2.87 -29.32 -6.50
CA SER A 85 -1.70 -30.18 -6.28
C SER A 85 -0.47 -29.81 -7.12
N SER A 86 -0.62 -28.93 -8.11
CA SER A 86 0.47 -28.39 -8.92
C SER A 86 1.02 -27.07 -8.37
N GLY A 87 0.48 -26.57 -7.26
CA GLY A 87 0.83 -25.28 -6.67
C GLY A 87 0.13 -24.09 -7.34
N LYS A 88 -0.87 -24.34 -8.20
CA LYS A 88 -1.60 -23.27 -8.89
C LYS A 88 -2.68 -22.72 -8.00
N PHE A 89 -2.58 -21.43 -7.70
CA PHE A 89 -3.61 -20.68 -6.99
C PHE A 89 -4.73 -20.24 -7.93
N SER A 90 -5.99 -20.36 -7.48
CA SER A 90 -7.16 -19.84 -8.19
C SER A 90 -8.32 -19.54 -7.25
N CYS A 91 -9.22 -18.65 -7.66
CA CYS A 91 -10.40 -18.25 -6.91
C CYS A 91 -11.68 -18.41 -7.72
N LEU A 92 -12.81 -18.71 -7.06
CA LEU A 92 -14.10 -18.76 -7.74
C LEU A 92 -14.58 -17.37 -8.17
N THR A 93 -14.31 -16.35 -7.36
CA THR A 93 -14.70 -14.96 -7.66
C THR A 93 -13.53 -14.01 -7.53
N GLY A 94 -13.48 -13.02 -8.43
CA GLY A 94 -12.42 -12.02 -8.46
C GLY A 94 -11.04 -12.59 -8.82
N ASP A 95 -10.97 -13.73 -9.50
CA ASP A 95 -9.69 -14.28 -9.93
C ASP A 95 -8.99 -13.35 -10.93
N CYS A 96 -7.68 -13.17 -10.78
CA CYS A 96 -6.87 -12.35 -11.69
C CYS A 96 -6.17 -13.16 -12.79
N GLY A 97 -6.33 -14.49 -12.81
CA GLY A 97 -5.60 -15.39 -13.71
C GLY A 97 -4.12 -15.59 -13.34
N SER A 98 -3.65 -15.06 -12.20
CA SER A 98 -2.32 -15.36 -11.69
C SER A 98 -2.31 -16.70 -10.97
N SER A 99 -1.31 -17.53 -11.26
CA SER A 99 -1.14 -18.84 -10.60
C SER A 99 -0.53 -18.73 -9.20
N THR A 100 -0.20 -17.52 -8.73
CA THR A 100 0.42 -17.29 -7.41
C THR A 100 -0.43 -16.36 -6.55
N LEU A 101 -0.28 -16.51 -5.23
CA LEU A 101 -0.90 -15.63 -4.24
C LEU A 101 -0.45 -14.16 -4.36
N GLU A 102 0.67 -13.90 -5.04
CA GLU A 102 1.44 -12.67 -4.99
C GLU A 102 0.90 -11.52 -5.87
N ASN A 103 -0.20 -11.69 -6.62
CA ASN A 103 -0.65 -10.69 -7.60
C ASN A 103 -2.16 -10.50 -7.70
N VAL A 104 -2.85 -9.98 -6.69
CA VAL A 104 -4.32 -10.07 -6.74
C VAL A 104 -5.05 -9.14 -5.79
N GLN A 105 -6.34 -8.74 -6.06
CA GLN A 105 -7.36 -7.66 -5.72
C GLN A 105 -8.06 -7.43 -4.29
N VAL A 106 -8.37 -6.22 -3.67
CA VAL A 106 -9.39 -5.91 -2.55
C VAL A 106 -10.12 -4.53 -2.52
N VAL A 107 -11.40 -4.44 -2.12
CA VAL A 107 -12.18 -3.17 -1.96
C VAL A 107 -11.69 -2.24 -0.81
N VAL A 108 -11.65 -0.92 -1.07
CA VAL A 108 -11.06 0.13 -0.19
C VAL A 108 -12.09 0.81 0.73
N LEU A 109 -11.75 0.92 2.02
CA LEU A 109 -12.20 2.02 2.90
C LEU A 109 -11.04 3.00 3.07
N ALA A 110 -11.11 4.12 2.37
CA ALA A 110 -10.15 5.22 2.51
C ALA A 110 -10.50 5.98 3.79
N LEU A 111 -9.64 5.94 4.80
CA LEU A 111 -9.73 6.87 5.94
C LEU A 111 -8.46 7.73 5.98
N LEU A 112 -8.65 8.94 5.44
CA LEU A 112 -7.99 10.22 5.69
C LEU A 112 -6.56 10.20 6.29
N PRO A 113 -5.52 10.57 5.51
CA PRO A 113 -4.29 11.10 6.08
C PRO A 113 -4.43 12.55 6.60
N LEU A 114 -5.62 13.16 6.52
CA LEU A 114 -5.87 14.57 6.89
C LEU A 114 -5.90 14.86 8.41
N LEU A 115 -5.66 13.88 9.30
CA LEU A 115 -5.68 14.13 10.75
C LEU A 115 -4.31 14.17 11.44
N GLN A 116 -3.20 13.95 10.73
CA GLN A 116 -1.86 13.94 11.34
C GLN A 116 -1.06 15.24 11.18
N SER A 117 -1.64 16.31 10.60
CA SER A 117 -1.00 17.64 10.54
C SER A 117 -1.64 18.70 11.45
N LEU A 118 -2.52 18.29 12.37
CA LEU A 118 -3.07 19.14 13.43
C LEU A 118 -2.51 18.71 14.79
N HIS A 119 -1.18 18.86 14.95
CA HIS A 119 -0.53 19.12 16.23
C HIS A 119 0.81 19.80 16.00
#